data_AF-A0AAD6WWW4-F1
#
_entry.id   AF-A0AAD6WWW4-F1
#
_cell.length_a   1.000
_cell.length_b   1.000
_cell.length_c   1.000
_cell.angle_alpha   90.00
_cell.angle_beta   90.00
_cell.angle_gamma   90.00
#
_symmetry.space_group_name_H-M   'P 1'
#
loop_
_entity.id
_entity.type
_entity.pdbx_description
1 polymer ?
#
loop_
_entity_poly.entity_id
_entity_poly.type
_entity_poly.pdbx_seq_one_letter_code
_entity_poly.pdbx_strand_id
1 'polypeptide(L)' 'SSSGIPFMNINGHYISSPPERPNDWEMRTDELAFMKIEGRHTGQNLGNAVVRTVERYGLKKKS' A
#
# COMPACT_ATOMS: atom_id res chain seq x y z
N SER A 1 -22.68 18.62 12.70
CA SER A 1 -21.33 18.56 12.09
C SER A 1 -21.39 17.56 10.96
N SER A 2 -20.98 17.92 9.74
CA SER A 2 -20.80 16.91 8.69
C SER A 2 -19.58 16.08 9.07
N SER A 3 -19.80 14.91 9.65
CA SER A 3 -18.70 13.96 9.90
C SER A 3 -18.15 13.57 8.52
N GLY A 4 -16.98 14.11 8.17
CA GLY A 4 -16.32 13.78 6.92
C GLY A 4 -16.16 12.27 6.81
N ILE A 5 -16.46 11.72 5.64
CA ILE A 5 -16.26 10.29 5.39
C ILE A 5 -14.74 10.07 5.34
N PRO A 6 -14.18 9.24 6.24
CA PRO A 6 -12.74 9.01 6.26
C PRO A 6 -12.35 8.04 5.14
N PHE A 7 -11.26 8.37 4.46
CA PHE A 7 -10.65 7.55 3.43
C PHE A 7 -9.22 7.18 3.84
N MET A 8 -8.75 6.04 3.36
CA MET A 8 -7.38 5.57 3.47
C MET A 8 -6.80 5.46 2.07
N ASN A 9 -5.62 6.04 1.89
CA ASN A 9 -4.76 5.76 0.75
C ASN A 9 -3.53 4.98 1.22
N ILE A 10 -3.13 3.95 0.46
CA ILE A 10 -1.92 3.17 0.68
C ILE A 10 -1.08 3.24 -0.58
N ASN A 11 0.10 3.85 -0.48
CA ASN A 11 1.07 3.93 -1.57
C ASN A 11 2.28 3.03 -1.27
N GLY A 12 2.74 2.31 -2.29
CA GLY A 12 3.96 1.54 -2.27
C GLY A 12 5.09 2.34 -2.91
N HIS A 13 6.19 2.53 -2.19
CA HIS A 13 7.40 3.16 -2.70
C HIS A 13 8.50 2.12 -2.77
N TYR A 14 9.12 1.96 -3.94
CA TYR A 14 10.16 0.97 -4.15
C TYR A 14 11.17 1.45 -5.19
N ILE A 15 12.38 0.92 -5.09
CA ILE A 15 13.41 1.13 -6.10
C ILE A 15 13.32 -0.02 -7.09
N SER A 16 13.29 0.30 -8.38
CA SER A 16 13.32 -0.67 -9.46
C SER A 16 14.55 -0.46 -10.32
N SER A 17 15.09 -1.55 -10.84
CA SER A 17 16.18 -1.56 -11.82
C SER A 17 15.89 -2.71 -12.80
N PRO A 18 15.81 -2.44 -14.13
CA PRO A 18 15.58 -3.50 -15.11
C PRO A 18 16.74 -4.51 -15.10
N PRO A 19 16.48 -5.83 -15.25
CA PRO A 19 17.53 -6.84 -15.31
C PRO A 19 18.57 -6.57 -16.42
N GLU A 20 18.14 -5.94 -17.52
CA GLU A 20 19.00 -5.59 -18.66
C GLU A 20 19.90 -4.39 -18.37
N ARG A 21 19.55 -3.56 -17.37
CA ARG A 21 20.25 -2.32 -17.00
C ARG A 21 20.34 -2.21 -15.47
N PRO A 22 21.13 -3.08 -14.80
CA PRO A 22 21.09 -3.24 -13.35
C PRO A 22 21.55 -2.01 -12.55
N ASN A 23 22.26 -1.07 -13.20
CA ASN A 23 22.71 0.17 -12.59
C ASN A 23 21.75 1.36 -12.78
N ASP A 24 20.67 1.17 -13.55
CA ASP A 24 19.65 2.19 -13.77
C ASP A 24 18.59 2.10 -12.66
N TRP A 25 18.88 2.74 -11.53
CA TRP A 25 17.99 2.77 -10.39
C TRP A 25 16.94 3.87 -10.51
N GLU A 26 15.67 3.52 -10.39
CA GLU A 26 14.57 4.47 -10.41
C GLU A 26 13.68 4.31 -9.18
N MET A 27 13.33 5.44 -8.56
CA MET A 27 12.29 5.47 -7.53
C MET A 27 10.92 5.35 -8.21
N ARG A 28 10.16 4.34 -7.82
CA ARG A 28 8.80 4.08 -8.29
C ARG A 28 7.80 4.28 -7.15
N THR A 29 6.58 4.66 -7.51
CA THR A 29 5.49 4.87 -6.56
C THR A 29 4.21 4.40 -7.22
N ASP A 30 3.52 3.48 -6.56
CA ASP A 30 2.23 2.94 -7.01
C ASP A 30 1.17 3.13 -5.92
N GLU A 31 -0.04 3.52 -6.33
CA GLU A 31 -1.21 3.48 -5.45
C GLU A 31 -1.67 2.02 -5.32
N LEU A 32 -1.57 1.48 -4.11
CA LEU A 32 -1.91 0.09 -3.82
C LEU A 32 -3.38 -0.07 -3.43
N ALA A 33 -3.94 0.94 -2.76
CA ALA A 33 -5.36 0.98 -2.40
C ALA A 33 -5.83 2.38 -2.07
N PHE A 34 -7.00 2.74 -2.59
CA PHE A 34 -7.79 3.87 -2.13
C PHE A 34 -9.17 3.36 -1.69
N MET A 35 -9.50 3.53 -0.40
CA MET A 35 -10.73 2.98 0.14
C MET A 35 -11.33 3.83 1.26
N LYS A 36 -12.66 3.76 1.39
CA LYS A 36 -13.37 4.30 2.55
C LYS A 36 -13.02 3.49 3.78
N ILE A 37 -12.77 4.15 4.92
CA ILE A 37 -12.58 3.46 6.18
C ILE A 37 -13.95 3.17 6.79
N GLU A 38 -14.37 1.91 6.72
CA GLU A 38 -15.63 1.45 7.31
C GLU A 38 -15.45 1.04 8.78
N GLY A 39 -16.44 1.34 9.61
CA GLY A 39 -16.44 0.97 11.03
C GLY A 39 -15.49 1.83 11.89
N ARG A 40 -14.94 1.23 12.95
CA ARG A 40 -14.08 1.94 13.90
C ARG A 40 -12.65 2.08 13.36
N HIS A 41 -12.08 3.29 13.44
CA HIS A 41 -10.70 3.61 13.00
C HIS A 41 -9.63 3.15 14.02
N THR A 42 -9.76 1.95 14.56
CA THR A 42 -8.75 1.41 15.49
C THR A 42 -7.47 1.07 14.74
N GLY A 43 -6.31 1.19 15.40
CA GLY A 43 -5.03 0.81 14.80
C GLY A 43 -5.02 -0.62 14.26
N GLN A 44 -5.74 -1.54 14.91
CA GLN A 44 -5.89 -2.93 14.44
C GLN A 44 -6.61 -3.03 13.09
N ASN A 45 -7.70 -2.28 12.89
CA ASN A 45 -8.44 -2.29 11.62
C ASN A 45 -7.60 -1.71 10.48
N LEU A 46 -6.87 -0.63 10.76
CA LEU A 46 -5.96 -0.02 9.79
C LEU A 46 -4.81 -0.98 9.44
N GLY A 47 -4.23 -1.64 10.45
CA GLY A 47 -3.18 -2.66 10.25
C GLY A 47 -3.67 -3.84 9.39
N ASN A 48 -4.87 -4.34 9.65
CA ASN A 48 -5.48 -5.40 8.84
C ASN A 48 -5.69 -4.97 7.38
N ALA A 49 -6.10 -3.72 7.15
CA ALA A 49 -6.23 -3.14 5.81
C ALA A 49 -4.88 -3.09 5.07
N VAL A 50 -3.80 -2.69 5.75
CA VAL A 50 -2.45 -2.68 5.19
C VAL A 50 -1.98 -4.11 4.85
N VAL A 51 -2.12 -5.06 5.78
CA VAL A 51 -1.70 -6.45 5.56
C VAL A 51 -2.41 -7.06 4.37
N ARG A 52 -3.74 -6.90 4.27
CA ARG A 52 -4.52 -7.38 3.12
C ARG A 52 -4.09 -6.74 1.81
N THR A 53 -3.76 -5.45 1.82
CA THR A 53 -3.28 -4.74 0.63
C THR A 53 -1.94 -5.31 0.18
N VAL A 54 -0.98 -5.46 1.10
CA VAL A 54 0.33 -6.04 0.82
C VAL A 54 0.24 -7.50 0.32
N GLU A 55 -0.68 -8.29 0.87
CA GLU A 55 -0.94 -9.68 0.43
C GLU A 55 -1.40 -9.76 -1.03
N ARG A 56 -2.29 -8.86 -1.48
CA ARG A 56 -2.78 -8.82 -2.87
C ARG A 56 -1.66 -8.61 -3.88
N TYR A 57 -0.61 -7.89 -3.50
CA TYR A 57 0.54 -7.63 -4.35
C TYR A 57 1.61 -8.73 -4.28
N GLY A 58 1.35 -9.85 -3.60
CA GLY A 58 2.28 -10.98 -3.54
C GLY A 58 3.58 -10.69 -2.78
N LEU A 59 3.65 -9.57 -2.05
CA LEU A 59 4.84 -9.12 -1.32
C LEU A 59 5.19 -9.99 -0.10
N LYS A 60 4.35 -11.00 0.22
CA LYS A 60 4.61 -11.96 1.31
C LYS A 60 5.66 -13.03 1.00
N LYS A 61 6.29 -13.03 -0.18
CA LYS A 61 7.29 -14.04 -0.52
C LYS A 61 8.72 -13.57 -0.20
N LYS A 62 9.25 -13.99 0.95
CA LYS A 62 10.67 -14.34 1.08
C LYS A 62 10.76 -15.85 0.80
N SER A 63 11.38 -16.24 -0.31
CA SER A 63 12.03 -17.56 -0.42
C SER A 63 13.38 -17.48 0.26
#